data_AF-A0A9D8BPH5-F1
#
_entry.id   AF-A0A9D8BPH5-F1
#
_cell.length_a   1.000
_cell.length_b   1.000
_cell.length_c   1.000
_cell.angle_alpha   90.00
_cell.angle_beta   90.00
_cell.angle_gamma   90.00
#
_symmetry.space_group_name_H-M   'P 1'
#
loop_
_entity.id
_entity.type
_entity.pdbx_description
1 polymer ?
#
loop_
_entity_poly.entity_id
_entity_poly.type
_entity_poly.pdbx_seq_one_letter_code
_entity_poly.pdbx_strand_id
1 'polypeptide(L)' 'MCHIGEARYVRDYIIWVRFNDGAEGEVDLSGELDGEVFEPLRDLKAFKSFRVEPELGTVVWENGADLAPGFLYENMTVLA' A
#
# COMPACT_ATOMS: atom_id res chain seq x y z
N MET A 1 -2.13 -13.74 -11.53
CA MET A 1 -2.61 -12.59 -10.74
C MET A 1 -1.43 -12.11 -9.91
N CYS A 2 -1.00 -10.85 -10.10
CA CYS A 2 -0.01 -10.23 -9.24
C CYS A 2 -0.67 -9.90 -7.89
N HIS A 3 -0.07 -10.38 -6.81
CA HIS A 3 -0.50 -10.06 -5.45
C HIS A 3 0.73 -9.66 -4.63
N ILE A 4 0.49 -8.87 -3.60
CA ILE A 4 1.53 -8.40 -2.69
C ILE A 4 1.88 -9.53 -1.74
N GLY A 5 3.16 -9.92 -1.72
CA GLY A 5 3.69 -10.88 -0.76
C GLY A 5 4.18 -10.20 0.52
N GLU A 6 4.78 -9.01 0.39
CA GLU A 6 5.34 -8.26 1.51
C GLU A 6 5.09 -6.76 1.31
N ALA A 7 4.80 -6.05 2.40
CA ALA A 7 4.73 -4.60 2.41
C ALA A 7 5.24 -4.04 3.73
N ARG A 8 5.92 -2.89 3.70
CA ARG A 8 6.48 -2.24 4.89
C ARG A 8 6.46 -0.72 4.77
N TYR A 9 6.25 -0.07 5.90
CA TYR A 9 6.30 1.38 5.97
C TYR A 9 7.71 1.88 5.71
N VAL A 10 7.86 2.94 4.92
CA VAL A 10 9.16 3.57 4.65
C VAL A 10 9.27 4.91 5.36
N ARG A 11 8.46 5.90 4.95
CA ARG A 11 8.46 7.28 5.45
C ARG A 11 7.17 7.97 5.01
N ASP A 12 6.77 9.06 5.67
CA ASP A 12 5.60 9.87 5.30
C ASP A 12 4.38 8.99 4.92
N TYR A 13 3.91 9.08 3.68
CA TYR A 13 2.87 8.22 3.11
C TYR A 13 3.41 7.25 2.05
N ILE A 14 4.68 6.90 2.18
CA ILE A 14 5.40 6.00 1.29
C ILE A 14 5.48 4.62 1.93
N ILE A 15 5.02 3.62 1.19
CA ILE A 15 5.16 2.21 1.53
C ILE A 15 6.05 1.52 0.51
N TRP A 16 6.78 0.52 0.95
CA TRP A 16 7.46 -0.41 0.06
C TRP A 16 6.59 -1.65 -0.08
N VAL A 17 6.49 -2.16 -1.30
CA VAL A 17 5.73 -3.37 -1.64
C VAL A 17 6.59 -4.32 -2.46
N ARG A 18 6.35 -5.62 -2.29
CA ARG A 18 6.93 -6.69 -3.09
C ARG A 18 5.85 -7.61 -3.60
N PHE A 19 5.85 -7.80 -4.90
CA PHE A 19 4.93 -8.67 -5.61
C PHE A 19 5.48 -10.09 -5.74
N ASN A 20 4.58 -11.04 -5.94
CA ASN A 20 4.91 -12.45 -6.12
C ASN A 20 5.69 -12.77 -7.41
N ASP A 21 5.74 -11.85 -8.37
CA ASP A 21 6.57 -11.94 -9.58
C ASP A 21 8.03 -11.48 -9.35
N GLY A 22 8.33 -11.01 -8.14
CA GLY A 22 9.66 -10.50 -7.76
C GLY A 22 9.83 -9.00 -7.96
N ALA A 23 8.85 -8.29 -8.52
CA ALA A 23 8.89 -6.84 -8.61
C ALA A 23 8.73 -6.20 -7.22
N GLU A 24 9.56 -5.21 -6.92
CA GLU A 24 9.50 -4.47 -5.66
C GLU A 24 9.80 -2.99 -5.87
N GLY A 25 9.20 -2.15 -5.03
CA GLY A 25 9.30 -0.71 -5.19
C GLY A 25 8.67 0.08 -4.05
N GLU A 26 8.94 1.38 -4.05
CA GLU A 26 8.29 2.34 -3.17
C GLU A 26 7.08 2.97 -3.87
N VAL A 27 5.96 3.11 -3.18
CA VAL A 27 4.73 3.76 -3.66
C VAL A 27 4.42 4.95 -2.76
N ASP A 28 4.30 6.14 -3.34
CA ASP A 28 3.85 7.34 -2.63
C ASP A 28 2.32 7.43 -2.68
N LEU A 29 1.68 7.32 -1.52
CA LEU A 29 0.23 7.37 -1.37
C LEU A 29 -0.27 8.73 -0.88
N SER A 30 0.59 9.74 -0.75
CA SER A 30 0.22 11.06 -0.22
C SER A 30 -0.88 11.75 -1.02
N GLY A 31 -0.95 11.50 -2.33
CA GLY A 31 -1.99 12.01 -3.23
C GLY A 31 -3.29 11.21 -3.22
N GLU A 32 -3.31 10.05 -2.58
CA GLU A 32 -4.43 9.09 -2.63
C GLU A 32 -5.22 9.04 -1.31
N LEU A 33 -4.95 9.96 -0.38
CA LEU A 33 -5.59 10.00 0.95
C LEU A 33 -6.86 10.85 1.00
N ASP A 34 -7.54 10.99 -0.14
CA ASP A 34 -8.78 11.74 -0.26
C ASP A 34 -9.99 10.82 -0.27
N GLY A 35 -11.07 11.28 0.37
CA GLY A 35 -12.32 10.54 0.50
C GLY A 35 -12.55 9.95 1.89
N GLU A 36 -13.81 9.69 2.23
CA GLU A 36 -14.26 9.35 3.60
C GLU A 36 -13.53 8.14 4.20
N VAL A 37 -13.15 7.17 3.36
CA VAL A 37 -12.44 5.94 3.77
C VAL A 37 -10.93 6.20 3.95
N PHE A 38 -10.32 7.11 3.19
CA PHE A 38 -8.88 7.35 3.22
C PHE A 38 -8.47 8.56 4.07
N GLU A 39 -9.37 9.50 4.34
CA GLU A 39 -9.13 10.65 5.21
C GLU A 39 -8.54 10.28 6.59
N PRO A 40 -9.01 9.23 7.28
CA PRO A 40 -8.42 8.81 8.55
C PRO A 40 -6.94 8.41 8.44
N LEU A 41 -6.49 8.00 7.25
CA LEU A 41 -5.10 7.63 6.99
C LEU A 41 -4.17 8.84 6.85
N ARG A 42 -4.71 10.07 6.85
CA ARG A 42 -3.90 11.28 7.05
C ARG A 42 -3.28 11.34 8.45
N ASP A 43 -3.79 10.56 9.40
CA ASP A 43 -3.05 10.28 10.63
C ASP A 43 -1.98 9.22 10.34
N LEU A 44 -0.70 9.60 10.45
CA LEU A 44 0.43 8.69 10.20
C LEU A 44 0.41 7.42 11.06
N LYS A 45 -0.19 7.45 12.26
CA LYS A 45 -0.34 6.27 13.10
C LYS A 45 -1.35 5.30 12.49
N ALA A 46 -2.47 5.81 11.96
CA ALA A 46 -3.43 5.01 11.21
C ALA A 46 -2.81 4.53 9.89
N PHE A 47 -2.10 5.38 9.16
CA PHE A 47 -1.41 4.97 7.95
C PHE A 47 -0.44 3.81 8.20
N LYS A 48 0.34 3.86 9.29
CA LYS A 48 1.32 2.82 9.64
C LYS A 48 0.70 1.48 10.08
N SER A 49 -0.60 1.42 10.37
CA SER A 49 -1.26 0.19 10.83
C SER A 49 -1.72 -0.72 9.69
N PHE A 50 -1.29 -0.45 8.46
CA PHE A 50 -1.58 -1.33 7.33
C PHE A 50 -0.99 -2.72 7.51
N ARG A 51 -1.64 -3.70 6.88
CA ARG A 51 -1.16 -5.08 6.80
C ARG A 51 -1.39 -5.62 5.40
N VAL A 52 -0.58 -6.59 5.00
CA VAL A 52 -0.87 -7.39 3.80
C VAL A 52 -1.98 -8.37 4.15
N GLU A 53 -3.06 -8.38 3.37
CA GLU A 53 -4.16 -9.32 3.44
C GLU A 53 -3.98 -10.41 2.37
N PRO A 54 -3.56 -11.63 2.74
CA PRO A 54 -3.23 -12.68 1.77
C PRO A 54 -4.43 -13.12 0.92
N GLU A 55 -5.65 -13.04 1.45
CA GLU A 55 -6.86 -13.43 0.72
C GLU A 55 -7.23 -12.43 -0.39
N LEU A 56 -7.01 -11.13 -0.14
CA LEU A 56 -7.21 -10.07 -1.13
C LEU A 56 -5.98 -9.84 -2.01
N GLY A 57 -4.81 -10.30 -1.54
CA GLY A 57 -3.54 -10.13 -2.23
C GLY A 57 -3.04 -8.68 -2.22
N THR A 58 -3.41 -7.89 -1.21
CA THR A 58 -3.06 -6.46 -1.16
C THR A 58 -2.93 -5.89 0.25
N VAL A 59 -2.59 -4.60 0.39
CA VAL A 59 -2.54 -3.90 1.67
C VAL A 59 -3.92 -3.40 2.09
N VAL A 60 -4.24 -3.57 3.37
CA VAL A 60 -5.49 -3.13 3.98
C VAL A 60 -5.21 -2.42 5.30
N TRP A 61 -6.12 -1.51 5.66
CA TRP A 61 -6.13 -0.80 6.93
C TRP A 61 -7.30 -1.23 7.82
N GLU A 62 -7.23 -0.92 9.12
CA GLU A 62 -8.27 -1.30 10.10
C GLU A 62 -9.64 -0.66 9.83
N ASN A 63 -9.64 0.51 9.18
CA ASN A 63 -10.87 1.20 8.77
C ASN A 63 -11.51 0.60 7.50
N GLY A 64 -10.96 -0.49 6.96
CA GLY A 64 -11.47 -1.14 5.76
C GLY A 64 -10.99 -0.51 4.46
N ALA A 65 -10.06 0.47 4.51
CA ALA A 65 -9.41 0.95 3.31
C ALA A 65 -8.52 -0.16 2.72
N ASP A 66 -8.54 -0.30 1.41
CA ASP A 66 -7.66 -1.18 0.65
C ASP A 66 -7.21 -0.46 -0.62
N LEU A 67 -6.06 -0.87 -1.15
CA LEU A 67 -5.57 -0.40 -2.45
C LEU A 67 -5.42 -1.59 -3.36
N ALA A 68 -5.91 -1.52 -4.60
CA ALA A 68 -5.78 -2.65 -5.52
C ALA A 68 -4.29 -2.96 -5.81
N PRO A 69 -3.91 -4.24 -5.92
CA PRO A 69 -2.51 -4.59 -6.20
C PRO A 69 -2.04 -4.06 -7.57
N GLY A 70 -2.94 -3.97 -8.55
CA GLY A 70 -2.64 -3.34 -9.85
C GLY A 70 -2.31 -1.86 -9.73
N PHE A 71 -3.06 -1.11 -8.90
CA PHE A 71 -2.79 0.30 -8.63
C PHE A 71 -1.39 0.50 -8.03
N LEU A 72 -1.03 -0.33 -7.05
CA LEU A 72 0.28 -0.28 -6.41
C LEU A 72 1.41 -0.67 -7.38
N TYR A 73 1.16 -1.61 -8.28
CA TYR A 73 2.12 -2.03 -9.29
C TYR A 73 2.39 -0.92 -10.33
N GLU A 74 1.36 -0.19 -10.75
CA GLU A 74 1.49 0.91 -11.72
C GLU A 74 2.13 2.16 -11.13
N ASN A 75 1.95 2.40 -9.82
CA ASN A 75 2.46 3.60 -9.13
C ASN A 75 3.77 3.35 -8.37
N MET A 76 4.31 2.13 -8.35
CA MET A 76 5.59 1.87 -7.69
C MET A 76 6.76 2.43 -8.50
N THR A 77 7.66 3.10 -7.80
CA THR A 77 9.00 3.37 -8.29
C THR A 77 9.85 2.12 -8.05
N VAL A 78 10.16 1.42 -9.14
CA VAL A 78 10.96 0.19 -9.10
C VAL A 78 12.36 0.50 -8.58
N LEU A 79 12.78 -0.22 -7.54
CA LEU A 79 14.14 -0.17 -7.05
C LEU A 79 14.99 -1.11 -7.90
N ALA A 80 16.01 -0.57 -8.57
CA ALA A 80 16.93 -1.30 -9.44
C ALA A 80 18.06 -1.99 -8.65
#